data_AF-A0A3S0DB56-F1
#
_entry.id   AF-A0A3S0DB56-F1
#
_cell.length_a   1.000
_cell.length_b   1.000
_cell.length_c   1.000
_cell.angle_alpha   90.00
_cell.angle_beta   90.00
_cell.angle_gamma   90.00
#
_symmetry.space_group_name_H-M   'P 1'
#
loop_
_entity.id
_entity.type
_entity.pdbx_description
1 polymer ?
#
loop_
_entity_poly.entity_id
_entity_poly.type
_entity_poly.pdbx_seq_one_letter_code
_entity_poly.pdbx_strand_id
1 'polypeptide(L)'
;MKKNLYVSFLLLLAIFSVWSFKRQKEEQKNIPIEKIEIKESEVEEEKPEEIKEEEPPKEEVKEEPEWITYPKLREVNNLGVVLSDIESHMPAGHHFVDPDKVTWAHETTHGINNDIRNSKGRGINAFYVLNDKAAVIAEPRTTIRRVASTIPPVLRGFSYQLYLVQQAGDWNNEPLYLMDEWTAYANGAECAIEIDKDRVASDLISSHNFNVYCLYLAKCIKEDCPDYDDKQFKAYLKWGIERVFDLSKNSGFLTSYRIEKQKVVIIHIHKKIKNKETKDHFFLTEADLNVESYLNKVRQAREAELLRTFMKEYFGEEWCKKTYGF
;
A
#
# COMPACT_ATOMS: atom_id res chain seq x y z
N MET A 1 40.54 7.75 27.19
CA MET A 1 39.31 8.08 27.96
C MET A 1 37.99 7.61 27.34
N LYS A 2 37.79 7.59 26.01
CA LYS A 2 36.48 7.21 25.40
C LYS A 2 36.07 5.73 25.50
N LYS A 3 37.02 4.79 25.67
CA LYS A 3 36.71 3.35 25.78
C LYS A 3 36.03 2.95 27.09
N ASN A 4 36.31 3.64 28.20
CA ASN A 4 35.74 3.29 29.51
C ASN A 4 34.28 3.73 29.64
N LEU A 5 33.86 4.79 28.94
CA LEU A 5 32.48 5.28 28.98
C LEU A 5 31.49 4.31 28.28
N TYR A 6 31.96 3.60 27.25
CA TYR A 6 31.14 2.66 26.49
C TYR A 6 30.85 1.38 27.27
N VAL A 7 31.82 0.90 28.05
CA VAL A 7 31.65 -0.30 28.90
C VAL A 7 30.68 -0.02 30.05
N SER A 8 30.77 1.16 30.68
CA SER A 8 29.82 1.57 31.73
C SER A 8 28.39 1.71 31.22
N PHE A 9 28.20 2.19 29.98
CA PHE A 9 26.87 2.32 29.37
C PHE A 9 26.24 0.96 29.04
N LEU A 10 27.01 0.01 28.52
CA LEU A 10 26.53 -1.36 28.25
C LEU A 10 26.16 -2.10 29.53
N LEU A 11 26.90 -1.88 30.63
CA LEU A 11 26.58 -2.44 31.94
C LEU A 11 25.27 -1.88 32.51
N LEU A 12 25.00 -0.59 32.33
CA LEU A 12 23.74 0.04 32.74
C LEU A 12 22.54 -0.52 31.96
N LEU A 13 22.69 -0.74 30.63
CA LEU A 13 21.63 -1.35 29.82
C LEU A 13 21.34 -2.81 30.22
N ALA A 14 22.38 -3.58 30.56
CA ALA A 14 22.21 -4.95 31.04
C ALA A 14 21.51 -5.03 32.41
N ILE A 15 21.77 -4.07 33.30
CA ILE A 15 21.09 -3.98 34.60
C ILE A 15 19.61 -3.58 34.41
N PHE A 16 19.34 -2.64 33.50
CA PHE A 16 17.98 -2.18 33.22
C PHE A 16 17.10 -3.26 32.58
N SER A 17 17.67 -4.07 31.68
CA SER A 17 16.95 -5.19 31.04
C SER A 17 16.62 -6.31 32.03
N VAL A 18 17.54 -6.64 32.94
CA VAL A 18 17.28 -7.63 34.02
C VAL A 18 16.22 -7.12 35.00
N TRP A 19 16.22 -5.83 35.33
CA TRP A 19 15.22 -5.23 36.21
C TRP A 19 13.81 -5.20 35.57
N SER A 20 13.72 -4.80 34.29
CA SER A 20 12.46 -4.82 33.53
C SER A 20 11.86 -6.22 33.43
N PHE A 21 12.69 -7.24 33.20
CA PHE A 21 12.22 -8.62 33.09
C PHE A 21 11.71 -9.18 34.42
N LYS A 22 12.32 -8.78 35.54
CA LYS A 22 11.84 -9.17 36.89
C LYS A 22 10.48 -8.55 37.21
N ARG A 23 10.26 -7.29 36.83
CA ARG A 23 9.00 -6.57 37.07
C ARG A 23 7.82 -7.17 36.29
N GLN A 24 8.01 -7.55 35.02
CA GLN A 24 6.97 -8.24 34.24
C GLN A 24 6.55 -9.59 34.86
N LYS A 25 7.50 -10.32 35.47
CA LYS A 25 7.20 -11.59 36.15
C LYS A 25 6.41 -11.42 37.45
N GLU A 26 6.52 -10.28 38.12
CA GLU A 26 5.76 -9.99 39.34
C GLU A 26 4.34 -9.49 39.02
N GLU A 27 4.16 -8.71 37.95
CA GLU A 27 2.84 -8.23 37.52
C GLU A 27 1.91 -9.36 37.01
N GLN A 28 2.46 -10.46 36.47
CA GLN A 28 1.64 -11.61 36.04
C GLN A 28 1.12 -12.51 37.19
N LYS A 29 1.60 -12.35 38.42
CA LYS A 29 1.20 -13.25 39.53
C LYS A 29 -0.09 -12.84 40.27
N ASN A 30 -0.67 -11.68 39.97
CA ASN A 30 -1.80 -11.12 40.72
C ASN A 30 -3.02 -10.76 39.85
N ILE A 31 -3.42 -11.64 38.92
CA ILE A 31 -4.75 -11.54 38.30
C ILE A 31 -5.68 -12.47 39.08
N PRO A 32 -6.60 -11.94 39.91
CA PRO A 32 -7.59 -12.76 40.58
C PRO A 32 -8.54 -13.37 39.54
N ILE A 33 -8.67 -14.69 39.55
CA ILE A 33 -9.63 -15.43 38.74
C ILE A 33 -11.00 -15.25 39.39
N GLU A 34 -11.80 -14.35 38.85
CA GLU A 34 -13.20 -14.18 39.24
C GLU A 34 -14.02 -15.37 38.72
N LYS A 35 -14.63 -16.13 39.63
CA LYS A 35 -15.53 -17.24 39.28
C LYS A 35 -16.79 -16.65 38.66
N ILE A 36 -16.91 -16.75 37.34
CA ILE A 36 -18.15 -16.44 36.63
C ILE A 36 -19.16 -17.56 36.93
N GLU A 37 -20.17 -17.24 37.72
CA GLU A 37 -21.32 -18.10 37.97
C GLU A 37 -22.24 -18.05 36.75
N ILE A 38 -22.23 -19.14 35.97
CA ILE A 38 -23.08 -19.28 34.77
C ILE A 38 -24.50 -19.55 35.27
N LYS A 39 -25.38 -18.57 35.14
CA LYS A 39 -26.82 -18.78 35.31
C LYS A 39 -27.33 -19.57 34.10
N GLU A 40 -27.89 -20.75 34.36
CA GLU A 40 -28.69 -21.48 33.38
C GLU A 40 -29.89 -20.59 32.99
N SER A 41 -29.85 -20.04 31.78
CA SER A 41 -31.00 -19.39 31.16
C SER A 41 -31.93 -20.45 30.61
N GLU A 42 -33.19 -20.42 31.03
CA GLU A 42 -34.28 -21.18 30.43
C GLU A 42 -34.32 -20.92 28.91
N VAL A 43 -34.15 -21.98 28.14
CA VAL A 43 -34.26 -21.96 26.68
C VAL A 43 -35.74 -21.96 26.35
N GLU A 44 -36.28 -20.79 25.99
CA GLU A 44 -37.61 -20.72 25.37
C GLU A 44 -37.57 -21.46 24.02
N GLU A 45 -38.45 -22.44 23.84
CA GLU A 45 -38.69 -23.11 22.56
C GLU A 45 -39.27 -22.10 21.57
N GLU A 46 -38.40 -21.47 20.77
CA GLU A 46 -38.83 -20.63 19.65
C GLU A 46 -39.50 -21.51 18.57
N LYS A 47 -40.72 -21.13 18.21
CA LYS A 47 -41.46 -21.72 17.10
C LYS A 47 -40.63 -21.61 15.82
N PRO A 48 -40.60 -22.66 14.98
CA PRO A 48 -39.88 -22.63 13.71
C PRO A 48 -40.48 -21.53 12.82
N GLU A 49 -39.71 -20.46 12.62
CA GLU A 49 -40.02 -19.43 11.64
C GLU A 49 -40.01 -20.06 10.24
N GLU A 50 -41.04 -19.73 9.47
CA GLU A 50 -41.21 -20.12 8.08
C GLU A 50 -40.06 -19.54 7.26
N ILE A 51 -39.12 -20.40 6.84
CA ILE A 51 -37.97 -20.03 6.02
C ILE A 51 -38.50 -19.50 4.68
N LYS A 52 -38.55 -18.18 4.54
CA LYS A 52 -38.79 -17.54 3.24
C LYS A 52 -37.60 -17.87 2.35
N GLU A 53 -37.88 -18.48 1.20
CA GLU A 53 -36.90 -18.67 0.12
C GLU A 53 -36.36 -17.28 -0.28
N GLU A 54 -35.15 -16.95 0.15
CA GLU A 54 -34.49 -15.71 -0.26
C GLU A 54 -34.22 -15.81 -1.76
N GLU A 55 -34.68 -14.81 -2.52
CA GLU A 55 -34.35 -14.72 -3.93
C GLU A 55 -32.83 -14.74 -4.11
N PRO A 56 -32.30 -15.47 -5.11
CA PRO A 56 -30.86 -15.56 -5.32
C PRO A 56 -30.27 -14.16 -5.42
N PRO A 57 -29.17 -13.86 -4.70
CA PRO A 57 -28.60 -12.53 -4.68
C PRO A 57 -28.28 -12.09 -6.10
N LYS A 58 -28.87 -10.97 -6.50
CA LYS A 58 -28.68 -10.39 -7.83
C LYS A 58 -27.19 -10.16 -8.05
N GLU A 59 -26.62 -10.80 -9.07
CA GLU A 59 -25.19 -10.71 -9.37
C GLU A 59 -24.81 -9.25 -9.58
N GLU A 60 -23.95 -8.72 -8.69
CA GLU A 60 -23.51 -7.33 -8.73
C GLU A 60 -22.63 -7.15 -9.97
N VAL A 61 -23.08 -6.33 -10.93
CA VAL A 61 -22.30 -6.02 -12.13
C VAL A 61 -21.04 -5.28 -11.70
N LYS A 62 -19.90 -5.96 -11.77
CA LYS A 62 -18.61 -5.38 -11.40
C LYS A 62 -18.25 -4.28 -12.40
N GLU A 63 -18.20 -3.04 -11.94
CA GLU A 63 -17.67 -1.91 -12.71
C GLU A 63 -16.16 -2.13 -12.95
N GLU A 64 -15.79 -2.51 -14.16
CA GLU A 64 -14.40 -2.69 -14.59
C GLU A 64 -13.87 -1.41 -15.27
N PRO A 65 -12.56 -1.12 -15.16
CA PRO A 65 -11.95 -0.01 -15.89
C PRO A 65 -12.04 -0.20 -17.40
N GLU A 66 -12.12 0.88 -18.16
CA GLU A 66 -11.95 0.84 -19.60
C GLU A 66 -10.47 0.56 -19.92
N TRP A 67 -10.21 -0.59 -20.52
CA TRP A 67 -8.88 -1.04 -20.88
C TRP A 67 -8.57 -0.70 -22.33
N ILE A 68 -7.37 -0.18 -22.59
CA ILE A 68 -6.76 -0.22 -23.92
C ILE A 68 -5.83 -1.43 -24.01
N THR A 69 -5.70 -1.96 -25.23
CA THR A 69 -4.65 -2.93 -25.54
C THR A 69 -3.35 -2.20 -25.84
N TYR A 70 -2.27 -2.57 -25.16
CA TYR A 70 -0.91 -2.13 -25.44
C TYR A 70 -0.08 -3.38 -25.77
N PRO A 71 0.18 -3.66 -27.06
CA PRO A 71 0.76 -4.93 -27.47
C PRO A 71 2.27 -5.01 -27.20
N LYS A 72 2.76 -6.24 -27.03
CA LYS A 72 4.19 -6.55 -26.95
C LYS A 72 4.96 -6.03 -28.17
N LEU A 73 6.15 -5.50 -27.93
CA LEU A 73 7.11 -5.09 -28.96
C LEU A 73 8.05 -6.24 -29.36
N ARG A 74 8.25 -7.20 -28.46
CA ARG A 74 9.10 -8.38 -28.65
C ARG A 74 8.70 -9.49 -27.69
N GLU A 75 9.13 -10.71 -27.97
CA GLU A 75 8.95 -11.82 -27.05
C GLU A 75 10.13 -11.92 -26.08
N VAL A 76 9.81 -12.00 -24.78
CA VAL A 76 10.74 -12.28 -23.69
C VAL A 76 10.16 -13.44 -22.89
N ASN A 77 11.00 -14.40 -22.47
CA ASN A 77 10.52 -15.61 -21.82
C ASN A 77 11.48 -16.20 -20.76
N ASN A 78 12.55 -15.48 -20.43
CA ASN A 78 13.63 -15.96 -19.55
C ASN A 78 13.73 -15.19 -18.23
N LEU A 79 12.76 -14.34 -17.89
CA LEU A 79 12.79 -13.49 -16.70
C LEU A 79 11.74 -13.86 -15.63
N GLY A 80 10.93 -14.89 -15.87
CA GLY A 80 9.69 -15.16 -15.13
C GLY A 80 8.48 -14.62 -15.89
N VAL A 81 7.28 -15.12 -15.62
CA VAL A 81 6.04 -14.77 -16.33
C VAL A 81 5.77 -13.27 -16.26
N VAL A 82 5.77 -12.69 -15.05
CA VAL A 82 5.42 -11.27 -14.85
C VAL A 82 6.46 -10.34 -15.46
N LEU A 83 7.74 -10.52 -15.13
CA LEU A 83 8.80 -9.65 -15.65
C LEU A 83 8.99 -9.83 -17.15
N SER A 84 8.81 -11.04 -17.69
CA SER A 84 8.88 -11.24 -19.14
C SER A 84 7.73 -10.54 -19.86
N ASP A 85 6.52 -10.51 -19.29
CA ASP A 85 5.39 -9.74 -19.83
C ASP A 85 5.71 -8.24 -19.86
N ILE A 86 6.14 -7.67 -18.74
CA ILE A 86 6.55 -6.25 -18.64
C ILE A 86 7.67 -5.93 -19.65
N GLU A 87 8.75 -6.71 -19.65
CA GLU A 87 9.92 -6.49 -20.50
C GLU A 87 9.59 -6.60 -22.01
N SER A 88 8.61 -7.43 -22.37
CA SER A 88 8.13 -7.61 -23.75
C SER A 88 7.52 -6.34 -24.35
N HIS A 89 7.11 -5.39 -23.51
CA HIS A 89 6.47 -4.12 -23.91
C HIS A 89 7.45 -2.96 -24.09
N MET A 90 8.75 -3.21 -23.93
CA MET A 90 9.79 -2.18 -24.09
C MET A 90 10.85 -2.56 -25.14
N PRO A 91 11.45 -1.60 -25.87
CA PRO A 91 12.52 -1.87 -26.83
C PRO A 91 13.72 -2.57 -26.17
N ALA A 92 14.36 -3.50 -26.88
CA ALA A 92 15.55 -4.15 -26.37
C ALA A 92 16.65 -3.12 -26.03
N GLY A 93 17.24 -3.22 -24.84
CA GLY A 93 18.30 -2.31 -24.38
C GLY A 93 17.81 -0.96 -23.83
N HIS A 94 16.54 -0.83 -23.44
CA HIS A 94 16.05 0.34 -22.72
C HIS A 94 16.80 0.57 -21.38
N HIS A 95 16.70 1.78 -20.84
CA HIS A 95 17.42 2.17 -19.62
C HIS A 95 16.69 1.86 -18.31
N PHE A 96 15.40 1.50 -18.36
CA PHE A 96 14.58 1.09 -17.21
C PHE A 96 14.89 -0.32 -16.68
N VAL A 97 16.16 -0.74 -16.68
CA VAL A 97 16.58 -2.06 -16.22
C VAL A 97 17.30 -1.94 -14.88
N ASP A 98 17.14 -2.92 -14.00
CA ASP A 98 17.85 -2.99 -12.71
C ASP A 98 18.40 -4.41 -12.45
N PRO A 99 19.57 -4.55 -11.78
CA PRO A 99 20.05 -5.86 -11.35
C PRO A 99 19.10 -6.61 -10.41
N ASP A 100 18.34 -5.91 -9.56
CA ASP A 100 17.23 -6.48 -8.78
C ASP A 100 16.00 -6.61 -9.68
N LYS A 101 15.57 -7.84 -9.95
CA LYS A 101 14.47 -8.10 -10.90
C LYS A 101 13.12 -7.51 -10.45
N VAL A 102 12.91 -7.37 -9.15
CA VAL A 102 11.70 -6.72 -8.61
C VAL A 102 11.74 -5.22 -8.90
N THR A 103 12.86 -4.56 -8.62
CA THR A 103 13.09 -3.17 -9.03
C THR A 103 13.03 -3.01 -10.56
N TRP A 104 13.55 -3.96 -11.34
CA TRP A 104 13.42 -3.94 -12.79
C TRP A 104 11.95 -3.93 -13.23
N ALA A 105 11.10 -4.80 -12.67
CA ALA A 105 9.67 -4.79 -12.96
C ALA A 105 9.01 -3.43 -12.65
N HIS A 106 9.38 -2.81 -11.53
CA HIS A 106 8.92 -1.47 -11.13
C HIS A 106 9.36 -0.38 -12.13
N GLU A 107 10.67 -0.28 -12.40
CA GLU A 107 11.23 0.74 -13.29
C GLU A 107 10.72 0.57 -14.75
N THR A 108 10.67 -0.66 -15.27
CA THR A 108 10.14 -0.90 -16.63
C THR A 108 8.66 -0.54 -16.73
N THR A 109 7.88 -0.73 -15.65
CA THR A 109 6.48 -0.27 -15.63
C THR A 109 6.38 1.25 -15.85
N HIS A 110 7.25 2.05 -15.21
CA HIS A 110 7.31 3.49 -15.49
C HIS A 110 7.68 3.78 -16.96
N GLY A 111 8.60 2.99 -17.53
CA GLY A 111 8.96 3.08 -18.94
C GLY A 111 7.76 2.88 -19.88
N ILE A 112 6.96 1.84 -19.64
CA ILE A 112 5.75 1.53 -20.41
C ILE A 112 4.71 2.65 -20.24
N ASN A 113 4.42 3.04 -18.99
CA ASN A 113 3.47 4.11 -18.69
C ASN A 113 3.86 5.42 -19.37
N ASN A 114 5.16 5.73 -19.38
CA ASN A 114 5.71 6.88 -20.09
C ASN A 114 5.55 6.79 -21.61
N ASP A 115 5.79 5.63 -22.22
CA ASP A 115 5.57 5.46 -23.65
C ASP A 115 4.09 5.67 -24.03
N ILE A 116 3.18 5.03 -23.29
CA ILE A 116 1.75 5.15 -23.53
C ILE A 116 1.28 6.60 -23.35
N ARG A 117 1.64 7.30 -22.26
CA ARG A 117 1.19 8.69 -22.04
C ARG A 117 1.72 9.63 -23.13
N ASN A 118 2.97 9.46 -23.55
CA ASN A 118 3.55 10.29 -24.62
C ASN A 118 2.83 10.09 -25.96
N SER A 119 2.29 8.89 -26.22
CA SER A 119 1.48 8.61 -27.41
C SER A 119 0.08 9.26 -27.36
N LYS A 120 -0.46 9.56 -26.17
CA LYS A 120 -1.81 10.12 -25.97
C LYS A 120 -1.82 11.65 -25.89
N GLY A 121 -0.71 12.27 -25.53
CA GLY A 121 -0.55 13.72 -25.43
C GLY A 121 -0.53 14.23 -23.99
N ARG A 122 -0.50 15.55 -23.84
CA ARG A 122 -0.34 16.21 -22.52
C ARG A 122 -1.62 16.10 -21.70
N GLY A 123 -1.45 16.01 -20.37
CA GLY A 123 -2.57 15.96 -19.42
C GLY A 123 -3.28 14.62 -19.39
N ILE A 124 -2.65 13.56 -19.90
CA ILE A 124 -3.12 12.19 -19.86
C ILE A 124 -2.02 11.33 -19.24
N ASN A 125 -2.39 10.42 -18.35
CA ASN A 125 -1.53 9.36 -17.85
C ASN A 125 -2.06 8.00 -18.26
N ALA A 126 -1.18 7.00 -18.19
CA ALA A 126 -1.51 5.63 -18.50
C ALA A 126 -0.87 4.68 -17.50
N PHE A 127 -1.54 3.57 -17.22
CA PHE A 127 -1.15 2.62 -16.18
C PHE A 127 -1.26 1.19 -16.71
N TYR A 128 -0.11 0.59 -17.02
CA TYR A 128 0.01 -0.78 -17.52
C TYR A 128 -0.09 -1.81 -16.41
N VAL A 129 -0.95 -2.80 -16.59
CA VAL A 129 -1.37 -3.74 -15.55
C VAL A 129 -1.24 -5.21 -15.99
N LEU A 130 -0.22 -5.48 -16.82
CA LEU A 130 0.07 -6.80 -17.41
C LEU A 130 -0.94 -7.23 -18.47
N ASN A 131 -0.62 -8.32 -19.18
CA ASN A 131 -1.49 -8.98 -20.15
C ASN A 131 -2.01 -8.02 -21.23
N ASP A 132 -1.11 -7.21 -21.77
CA ASP A 132 -1.38 -6.20 -22.80
C ASP A 132 -2.44 -5.15 -22.39
N LYS A 133 -2.73 -4.97 -21.09
CA LYS A 133 -3.76 -4.03 -20.61
C LYS A 133 -3.15 -2.77 -20.02
N ALA A 134 -3.72 -1.63 -20.38
CA ALA A 134 -3.48 -0.37 -19.68
C ALA A 134 -4.76 0.44 -19.52
N ALA A 135 -4.87 1.18 -18.42
CA ALA A 135 -5.89 2.22 -18.26
C ALA A 135 -5.33 3.58 -18.68
N VAL A 136 -6.14 4.44 -19.28
CA VAL A 136 -5.78 5.81 -19.65
C VAL A 136 -6.68 6.78 -18.90
N ILE A 137 -6.08 7.74 -18.19
CA ILE A 137 -6.80 8.62 -17.26
C ILE A 137 -6.31 10.06 -17.44
N ALA A 138 -7.24 11.02 -17.49
CA ALA A 138 -6.91 12.43 -17.59
C ALA A 138 -6.33 12.97 -16.28
N GLU A 139 -5.35 13.88 -16.35
CA GLU A 139 -4.78 14.51 -15.17
C GLU A 139 -5.81 15.45 -14.50
N PRO A 140 -6.15 15.25 -13.22
CA PRO A 140 -7.04 16.15 -12.50
C PRO A 140 -6.32 17.44 -12.08
N ARG A 141 -7.07 18.53 -11.91
CA ARG A 141 -6.53 19.85 -11.53
C ARG A 141 -6.35 20.00 -10.01
N THR A 142 -5.67 19.04 -9.38
CA THR A 142 -5.22 19.12 -7.97
C THR A 142 -3.69 19.00 -7.91
N THR A 143 -3.10 18.86 -6.73
CA THR A 143 -1.64 18.76 -6.57
C THR A 143 -1.23 17.72 -5.54
N ILE A 144 -0.01 17.18 -5.66
CA ILE A 144 0.54 16.26 -4.66
C ILE A 144 0.61 16.92 -3.28
N ARG A 145 1.01 18.20 -3.18
CA ARG A 145 1.02 18.92 -1.89
C ARG A 145 -0.37 19.03 -1.27
N ARG A 146 -1.41 19.25 -2.08
CA ARG A 146 -2.80 19.26 -1.62
C ARG A 146 -3.17 17.90 -1.02
N VAL A 147 -2.88 16.81 -1.73
CA VAL A 147 -3.08 15.44 -1.23
C VAL A 147 -2.31 15.25 0.09
N ALA A 148 -1.00 15.50 0.10
CA ALA A 148 -0.13 15.37 1.26
C ALA A 148 -0.66 16.09 2.51
N SER A 149 -1.10 17.34 2.36
CA SER A 149 -1.64 18.14 3.46
C SER A 149 -2.94 17.59 4.05
N THR A 150 -3.67 16.78 3.28
CA THR A 150 -4.96 16.20 3.66
C THR A 150 -4.80 14.89 4.44
N ILE A 151 -3.67 14.18 4.27
CA ILE A 151 -3.46 12.88 4.90
C ILE A 151 -3.11 13.06 6.39
N PRO A 152 -3.91 12.48 7.30
CA PRO A 152 -3.62 12.49 8.73
C PRO A 152 -2.27 11.80 9.02
N PRO A 153 -1.48 12.30 9.98
CA PRO A 153 -0.18 11.71 10.31
C PRO A 153 -0.19 10.20 10.57
N VAL A 154 -1.23 9.67 11.23
CA VAL A 154 -1.35 8.23 11.52
C VAL A 154 -1.45 7.35 10.28
N LEU A 155 -1.89 7.91 9.15
CA LEU A 155 -2.03 7.21 7.87
C LEU A 155 -0.83 7.42 6.92
N ARG A 156 0.15 8.24 7.32
CA ARG A 156 1.38 8.46 6.54
C ARG A 156 2.30 7.26 6.70
N GLY A 157 2.23 6.34 5.75
CA GLY A 157 3.16 5.21 5.69
C GLY A 157 4.58 5.66 5.35
N PHE A 158 5.53 4.72 5.35
CA PHE A 158 6.96 5.06 5.18
C PHE A 158 7.28 5.69 3.81
N SER A 159 6.48 5.39 2.79
CA SER A 159 6.62 5.96 1.45
C SER A 159 6.18 7.44 1.38
N TYR A 160 5.51 7.98 2.41
CA TYR A 160 4.95 9.34 2.40
C TYR A 160 6.02 10.41 2.15
N GLN A 161 7.11 10.36 2.90
CA GLN A 161 8.14 11.41 2.84
C GLN A 161 8.82 11.48 1.47
N LEU A 162 9.04 10.33 0.84
CA LEU A 162 9.63 10.29 -0.49
C LEU A 162 8.64 10.85 -1.51
N TYR A 163 7.44 10.28 -1.60
CA TYR A 163 6.57 10.52 -2.74
C TYR A 163 5.67 11.75 -2.61
N LEU A 164 5.21 12.06 -1.39
CA LEU A 164 4.28 13.16 -1.19
C LEU A 164 4.96 14.47 -0.76
N VAL A 165 6.21 14.39 -0.29
CA VAL A 165 6.98 15.57 0.15
C VAL A 165 8.16 15.86 -0.76
N GLN A 166 9.07 14.90 -0.97
CA GLN A 166 10.28 15.15 -1.77
C GLN A 166 9.96 15.22 -3.27
N GLN A 167 9.24 14.24 -3.80
CA GLN A 167 8.91 14.18 -5.23
C GLN A 167 7.90 15.26 -5.67
N ALA A 168 7.18 15.87 -4.72
CA ALA A 168 6.37 17.07 -4.98
C ALA A 168 7.22 18.33 -5.29
N GLY A 169 8.55 18.22 -5.37
CA GLY A 169 9.39 19.22 -6.02
C GLY A 169 9.21 19.22 -7.53
N ASP A 170 9.18 18.02 -8.14
CA ASP A 170 9.23 17.83 -9.58
C ASP A 170 7.86 17.46 -10.18
N TRP A 171 7.00 16.80 -9.41
CA TRP A 171 5.73 16.20 -9.87
C TRP A 171 4.48 16.86 -9.26
N ASN A 172 4.60 18.06 -8.69
CA ASN A 172 3.51 18.62 -7.88
C ASN A 172 2.20 18.82 -8.67
N ASN A 173 2.29 19.12 -9.96
CA ASN A 173 1.13 19.44 -10.80
C ASN A 173 0.68 18.23 -11.64
N GLU A 174 1.25 17.06 -11.35
CA GLU A 174 1.03 15.78 -12.00
C GLU A 174 0.56 14.77 -10.94
N PRO A 175 -0.56 15.02 -10.23
CA PRO A 175 -0.97 14.21 -9.08
C PRO A 175 -1.21 12.72 -9.39
N LEU A 176 -1.49 12.35 -10.65
CA LEU A 176 -1.55 10.96 -11.11
C LEU A 176 -0.19 10.23 -11.09
N TYR A 177 0.93 10.93 -10.85
CA TYR A 177 2.20 10.31 -10.49
C TYR A 177 2.06 9.35 -9.29
N LEU A 178 1.15 9.64 -8.35
CA LEU A 178 0.88 8.72 -7.24
C LEU A 178 0.33 7.37 -7.72
N MET A 179 -0.45 7.35 -8.81
CA MET A 179 -0.98 6.13 -9.40
C MET A 179 0.06 5.42 -10.29
N ASP A 180 0.98 6.18 -10.90
CA ASP A 180 2.11 5.61 -11.64
C ASP A 180 2.99 4.78 -10.70
N GLU A 181 3.40 5.35 -9.57
CA GLU A 181 4.14 4.67 -8.51
C GLU A 181 3.36 3.49 -7.93
N TRP A 182 2.06 3.67 -7.67
CA TRP A 182 1.21 2.60 -7.18
C TRP A 182 1.18 1.39 -8.12
N THR A 183 1.02 1.65 -9.42
CA THR A 183 1.00 0.61 -10.46
C THR A 183 2.34 -0.11 -10.55
N ALA A 184 3.44 0.64 -10.52
CA ALA A 184 4.80 0.10 -10.55
C ALA A 184 5.09 -0.77 -9.32
N TYR A 185 4.69 -0.36 -8.12
CA TYR A 185 4.79 -1.17 -6.92
C TYR A 185 3.90 -2.42 -6.95
N ALA A 186 2.69 -2.33 -7.50
CA ALA A 186 1.81 -3.49 -7.62
C ALA A 186 2.39 -4.53 -8.59
N ASN A 187 2.92 -4.09 -9.75
CA ASN A 187 3.61 -4.96 -10.71
C ASN A 187 4.90 -5.55 -10.12
N GLY A 188 5.67 -4.74 -9.37
CA GLY A 188 6.85 -5.20 -8.63
C GLY A 188 6.51 -6.25 -7.58
N ALA A 189 5.46 -6.05 -6.79
CA ALA A 189 4.98 -7.02 -5.82
C ALA A 189 4.51 -8.33 -6.47
N GLU A 190 3.79 -8.26 -7.60
CA GLU A 190 3.37 -9.43 -8.36
C GLU A 190 4.57 -10.20 -8.93
N CYS A 191 5.57 -9.50 -9.45
CA CYS A 191 6.83 -10.08 -9.87
C CYS A 191 7.55 -10.77 -8.70
N ALA A 192 7.65 -10.10 -7.55
CA ALA A 192 8.29 -10.63 -6.36
C ALA A 192 7.62 -11.93 -5.86
N ILE A 193 6.28 -12.03 -5.92
CA ILE A 193 5.56 -13.25 -5.52
C ILE A 193 6.03 -14.46 -6.33
N GLU A 194 6.35 -14.25 -7.60
CA GLU A 194 6.84 -15.27 -8.51
C GLU A 194 8.31 -15.63 -8.25
N ILE A 195 9.20 -14.62 -8.19
CA ILE A 195 10.65 -14.86 -8.32
C ILE A 195 11.48 -14.60 -7.06
N ASP A 196 10.99 -13.79 -6.11
CA ASP A 196 11.69 -13.45 -4.86
C ASP A 196 10.72 -13.08 -3.73
N LYS A 197 10.25 -14.11 -3.01
CA LYS A 197 9.27 -13.97 -1.93
C LYS A 197 9.76 -13.10 -0.76
N ASP A 198 11.07 -12.96 -0.57
CA ASP A 198 11.63 -12.13 0.50
C ASP A 198 11.52 -10.63 0.16
N ARG A 199 11.44 -10.26 -1.14
CA ARG A 199 11.24 -8.88 -1.60
C ARG A 199 9.78 -8.42 -1.62
N VAL A 200 8.82 -9.35 -1.62
CA VAL A 200 7.37 -9.06 -1.71
C VAL A 200 6.92 -8.06 -0.67
N ALA A 201 7.37 -8.22 0.58
CA ALA A 201 6.89 -7.40 1.70
C ALA A 201 7.04 -5.89 1.43
N SER A 202 8.19 -5.45 0.89
CA SER A 202 8.52 -4.04 0.65
C SER A 202 7.60 -3.38 -0.38
N ASP A 203 7.41 -4.04 -1.52
CA ASP A 203 6.62 -3.50 -2.63
C ASP A 203 5.13 -3.61 -2.32
N LEU A 204 4.72 -4.66 -1.59
CA LEU A 204 3.35 -4.83 -1.13
C LEU A 204 2.96 -3.79 -0.06
N ILE A 205 3.82 -3.52 0.93
CA ILE A 205 3.54 -2.46 1.92
C ILE A 205 3.48 -1.08 1.24
N SER A 206 4.35 -0.84 0.24
CA SER A 206 4.30 0.39 -0.55
C SER A 206 2.98 0.49 -1.31
N SER A 207 2.55 -0.59 -1.97
CA SER A 207 1.27 -0.65 -2.68
C SER A 207 0.09 -0.30 -1.76
N HIS A 208 0.09 -0.79 -0.52
CA HIS A 208 -0.93 -0.41 0.47
C HIS A 208 -0.84 1.03 0.94
N ASN A 209 0.36 1.59 1.10
CA ASN A 209 0.52 3.03 1.35
C ASN A 209 -0.10 3.85 0.21
N PHE A 210 0.15 3.43 -1.04
CA PHE A 210 -0.41 4.08 -2.21
C PHE A 210 -1.92 3.90 -2.38
N ASN A 211 -2.52 2.81 -1.89
CA ASN A 211 -3.99 2.72 -1.78
C ASN A 211 -4.53 3.94 -1.01
N VAL A 212 -3.97 4.22 0.17
CA VAL A 212 -4.39 5.36 1.01
C VAL A 212 -4.11 6.69 0.30
N TYR A 213 -2.95 6.84 -0.33
CA TYR A 213 -2.59 8.09 -1.02
C TYR A 213 -3.52 8.36 -2.21
N CYS A 214 -3.86 7.33 -2.99
CA CYS A 214 -4.79 7.45 -4.12
C CYS A 214 -6.24 7.66 -3.67
N LEU A 215 -6.65 7.13 -2.51
CA LEU A 215 -7.96 7.45 -1.92
C LEU A 215 -8.05 8.92 -1.49
N TYR A 216 -6.99 9.48 -0.90
CA TYR A 216 -6.94 10.92 -0.61
C TYR A 216 -6.82 11.77 -1.87
N LEU A 217 -6.16 11.27 -2.92
CA LEU A 217 -6.21 11.89 -4.25
C LEU A 217 -7.65 11.94 -4.76
N ALA A 218 -8.39 10.83 -4.73
CA ALA A 218 -9.81 10.79 -5.11
C ALA A 218 -10.64 11.83 -4.34
N LYS A 219 -10.43 11.90 -3.03
CA LYS A 219 -11.08 12.90 -2.18
C LYS A 219 -10.75 14.34 -2.62
N CYS A 220 -9.49 14.65 -2.87
CA CYS A 220 -9.08 15.98 -3.34
C CYS A 220 -9.64 16.29 -4.74
N ILE A 221 -9.73 15.30 -5.64
CA ILE A 221 -10.37 15.48 -6.95
C ILE A 221 -11.83 15.89 -6.79
N LYS A 222 -12.60 15.21 -5.92
CA LYS A 222 -14.02 15.57 -5.69
C LYS A 222 -14.18 16.97 -5.11
N GLU A 223 -13.26 17.41 -4.26
CA GLU A 223 -13.31 18.72 -3.62
C GLU A 223 -12.85 19.84 -4.56
N ASP A 224 -11.74 19.65 -5.26
CA ASP A 224 -11.06 20.70 -6.02
C ASP A 224 -11.51 20.74 -7.51
N CYS A 225 -12.05 19.63 -8.04
CA CYS A 225 -12.37 19.44 -9.46
C CYS A 225 -13.81 18.92 -9.67
N PRO A 226 -14.85 19.73 -9.38
CA PRO A 226 -16.24 19.28 -9.44
C PRO A 226 -16.72 18.91 -10.86
N ASP A 227 -16.03 19.35 -11.89
CA ASP A 227 -16.27 19.08 -13.32
C ASP A 227 -15.47 17.89 -13.87
N TYR A 228 -14.61 17.26 -13.06
CA TYR A 228 -13.79 16.14 -13.51
C TYR A 228 -14.63 14.86 -13.65
N ASP A 229 -14.64 14.26 -14.84
CA ASP A 229 -15.25 12.95 -15.08
C ASP A 229 -14.39 11.86 -14.44
N ASP A 230 -14.78 11.44 -13.24
CA ASP A 230 -14.04 10.48 -12.44
C ASP A 230 -14.45 9.02 -12.67
N LYS A 231 -15.29 8.70 -13.66
CA LYS A 231 -15.74 7.32 -13.89
C LYS A 231 -14.58 6.35 -14.10
N GLN A 232 -13.70 6.66 -15.05
CA GLN A 232 -12.54 5.83 -15.35
C GLN A 232 -11.53 5.81 -14.19
N PHE A 233 -11.32 6.96 -13.54
CA PHE A 233 -10.47 7.07 -12.35
C PHE A 233 -10.98 6.18 -11.20
N LYS A 234 -12.27 6.26 -10.89
CA LYS A 234 -12.94 5.52 -9.83
C LYS A 234 -12.90 4.02 -10.11
N ALA A 235 -13.24 3.60 -11.33
CA ALA A 235 -13.18 2.20 -11.73
C ALA A 235 -11.76 1.64 -11.56
N TYR A 236 -10.75 2.37 -12.06
CA TYR A 236 -9.35 1.95 -11.93
C TYR A 236 -8.88 1.93 -10.48
N LEU A 237 -9.22 2.93 -9.66
CA LEU A 237 -8.89 2.96 -8.24
C LEU A 237 -9.52 1.80 -7.48
N LYS A 238 -10.79 1.49 -7.74
CA LYS A 238 -11.48 0.34 -7.15
C LYS A 238 -10.79 -0.97 -7.52
N TRP A 239 -10.54 -1.18 -8.81
CA TRP A 239 -9.86 -2.37 -9.34
C TRP A 239 -8.43 -2.53 -8.80
N GLY A 240 -7.66 -1.45 -8.75
CA GLY A 240 -6.28 -1.47 -8.28
C GLY A 240 -6.18 -1.81 -6.80
N ILE A 241 -7.10 -1.30 -5.97
CA ILE A 241 -7.16 -1.63 -4.55
C ILE A 241 -7.45 -3.12 -4.38
N GLU A 242 -8.47 -3.64 -5.06
CA GLU A 242 -8.80 -5.07 -5.04
C GLU A 242 -7.60 -5.94 -5.44
N ARG A 243 -6.89 -5.57 -6.51
CA ARG A 243 -5.66 -6.24 -6.95
C ARG A 243 -4.62 -6.30 -5.85
N VAL A 244 -4.34 -5.19 -5.15
CA VAL A 244 -3.34 -5.17 -4.06
C VAL A 244 -3.76 -6.05 -2.88
N PHE A 245 -5.06 -6.12 -2.56
CA PHE A 245 -5.57 -7.07 -1.55
C PHE A 245 -5.42 -8.51 -2.00
N ASP A 246 -5.66 -8.82 -3.27
CA ASP A 246 -5.49 -10.17 -3.80
C ASP A 246 -4.02 -10.59 -3.86
N LEU A 247 -3.10 -9.68 -4.22
CA LEU A 247 -1.65 -9.89 -4.10
C LEU A 247 -1.26 -10.20 -2.64
N SER A 248 -1.88 -9.51 -1.67
CA SER A 248 -1.63 -9.75 -0.24
C SER A 248 -2.05 -11.16 0.18
N LYS A 249 -3.23 -11.61 -0.24
CA LYS A 249 -3.71 -12.98 0.00
C LYS A 249 -2.80 -14.02 -0.63
N ASN A 250 -2.42 -13.81 -1.90
CA ASN A 250 -1.56 -14.72 -2.66
C ASN A 250 -0.13 -14.81 -2.09
N SER A 251 0.35 -13.74 -1.47
CA SER A 251 1.62 -13.74 -0.73
C SER A 251 1.56 -14.50 0.60
N GLY A 252 0.39 -15.03 1.00
CA GLY A 252 0.19 -15.63 2.32
C GLY A 252 0.33 -14.62 3.46
N PHE A 253 0.07 -13.34 3.17
CA PHE A 253 0.36 -12.22 4.07
C PHE A 253 1.79 -12.26 4.62
N LEU A 254 2.78 -12.64 3.81
CA LEU A 254 4.21 -12.45 4.09
C LEU A 254 4.51 -10.95 4.15
N THR A 255 4.18 -10.37 5.30
CA THR A 255 4.05 -8.92 5.50
C THR A 255 4.98 -8.44 6.60
N SER A 256 5.64 -9.33 7.34
CA SER A 256 6.73 -8.92 8.23
C SER A 256 8.02 -8.85 7.43
N TYR A 257 8.43 -7.63 7.10
CA TYR A 257 9.76 -7.36 6.61
C TYR A 257 10.77 -7.86 7.66
N ARG A 258 11.51 -8.94 7.38
CA ARG A 258 12.52 -9.48 8.32
C ARG A 258 13.69 -8.49 8.44
N ILE A 259 13.60 -7.59 9.42
CA ILE A 259 14.61 -6.57 9.72
C ILE A 259 15.99 -7.19 9.98
N GLU A 260 16.06 -8.45 10.45
CA GLU A 260 17.32 -9.13 10.76
C GLU A 260 18.32 -9.22 9.60
N LYS A 261 17.87 -9.19 8.33
CA LYS A 261 18.75 -9.44 7.18
C LYS A 261 19.08 -8.23 6.30
N GLN A 262 18.47 -7.06 6.49
CA GLN A 262 18.74 -5.92 5.62
C GLN A 262 18.92 -4.59 6.37
N LYS A 263 20.18 -4.17 6.47
CA LYS A 263 20.62 -2.78 6.70
C LYS A 263 20.11 -1.81 5.61
N VAL A 264 19.34 -2.27 4.62
CA VAL A 264 19.14 -1.63 3.31
C VAL A 264 18.16 -0.46 3.35
N VAL A 265 17.07 -0.53 4.14
CA VAL A 265 16.13 0.61 4.27
C VAL A 265 16.81 1.80 4.97
N ILE A 266 17.62 1.52 6.01
CA ILE A 266 18.43 2.56 6.66
C ILE A 266 19.45 3.14 5.68
N ILE A 267 20.05 2.33 4.79
CA ILE A 267 21.09 2.77 3.85
C ILE A 267 20.53 3.67 2.73
N HIS A 268 19.37 3.36 2.14
CA HIS A 268 18.82 4.21 1.07
C HIS A 268 18.36 5.57 1.60
N ILE A 269 17.78 5.60 2.79
CA ILE A 269 17.43 6.84 3.50
C ILE A 269 18.71 7.61 3.90
N HIS A 270 19.73 6.93 4.45
CA HIS A 270 20.97 7.61 4.88
C HIS A 270 21.84 8.14 3.72
N LYS A 271 21.87 7.47 2.56
CA LYS A 271 22.75 7.87 1.44
C LYS A 271 22.31 9.19 0.80
N LYS A 272 21.00 9.51 0.83
CA LYS A 272 20.48 10.84 0.43
C LYS A 272 20.52 11.88 1.55
N ILE A 273 20.34 11.49 2.83
CA ILE A 273 20.36 12.43 3.97
C ILE A 273 21.75 12.98 4.29
N LYS A 274 22.83 12.31 3.91
CA LYS A 274 24.21 12.78 4.16
C LYS A 274 24.53 14.19 3.62
N ASN A 275 23.70 14.77 2.76
CA ASN A 275 23.91 16.12 2.21
C ASN A 275 23.05 17.24 2.83
N LYS A 276 22.12 16.99 3.76
CA LYS A 276 21.41 18.05 4.51
C LYS A 276 21.05 17.62 5.93
N GLU A 277 21.52 18.38 6.92
CA GLU A 277 21.15 18.26 8.34
C GLU A 277 19.66 18.61 8.57
N THR A 278 18.75 17.69 8.30
CA THR A 278 17.38 17.79 8.81
C THR A 278 17.24 16.82 9.98
N LYS A 279 17.07 17.37 11.19
CA LYS A 279 16.99 16.63 12.47
C LYS A 279 15.68 15.86 12.69
N ASP A 280 14.79 15.81 11.70
CA ASP A 280 13.56 15.05 11.78
C ASP A 280 13.85 13.58 11.53
N HIS A 281 14.23 12.88 12.60
CA HIS A 281 14.33 11.42 12.60
C HIS A 281 12.93 10.83 12.47
N PHE A 282 12.55 10.45 11.26
CA PHE A 282 11.37 9.62 11.03
C PHE A 282 11.69 8.22 11.58
N PHE A 283 11.18 7.90 12.76
CA PHE A 283 11.31 6.57 13.34
C PHE A 283 10.25 5.66 12.73
N LEU A 284 10.65 4.84 11.76
CA LEU A 284 9.83 3.72 11.31
C LEU A 284 9.89 2.63 12.38
N THR A 285 8.73 2.21 12.86
CA THR A 285 8.60 1.04 13.72
C THR A 285 8.41 -0.22 12.87
N GLU A 286 8.68 -1.40 13.42
CA GLU A 286 8.39 -2.66 12.73
C GLU A 286 6.90 -2.79 12.37
N ALA A 287 6.01 -2.21 13.18
CA ALA A 287 4.59 -2.11 12.89
C ALA A 287 4.30 -1.30 11.61
N ASP A 288 5.12 -0.30 11.28
CA ASP A 288 4.96 0.49 10.05
C ASP A 288 5.39 -0.28 8.78
N LEU A 289 6.08 -1.40 8.95
CA LEU A 289 6.52 -2.29 7.88
C LEU A 289 5.63 -3.54 7.76
N ASN A 290 4.49 -3.58 8.46
CA ASN A 290 3.54 -4.68 8.42
C ASN A 290 2.21 -4.24 7.80
N VAL A 291 1.77 -4.94 6.76
CA VAL A 291 0.53 -4.62 6.02
C VAL A 291 -0.68 -4.66 6.94
N GLU A 292 -0.82 -5.70 7.75
CA GLU A 292 -1.98 -5.85 8.63
C GLU A 292 -2.03 -4.75 9.70
N SER A 293 -0.87 -4.39 10.28
CA SER A 293 -0.79 -3.25 11.19
C SER A 293 -1.19 -1.93 10.50
N TYR A 294 -0.73 -1.71 9.28
CA TYR A 294 -1.11 -0.51 8.50
C TYR A 294 -2.60 -0.48 8.18
N LEU A 295 -3.17 -1.61 7.73
CA LEU A 295 -4.61 -1.74 7.45
C LEU A 295 -5.45 -1.53 8.71
N ASN A 296 -4.99 -1.99 9.88
CA ASN A 296 -5.68 -1.75 11.14
C ASN A 296 -5.72 -0.27 11.51
N LYS A 297 -4.70 0.53 11.17
CA LYS A 297 -4.78 1.99 11.29
C LYS A 297 -5.88 2.57 10.40
N VAL A 298 -5.98 2.14 9.15
CA VAL A 298 -7.06 2.58 8.24
C VAL A 298 -8.45 2.20 8.78
N ARG A 299 -8.60 0.97 9.29
CA ARG A 299 -9.87 0.44 9.81
C ARG A 299 -10.31 1.10 11.11
N GLN A 300 -9.39 1.35 12.04
CA GLN A 300 -9.72 1.61 13.44
C GLN A 300 -9.28 2.98 13.95
N ALA A 301 -8.30 3.65 13.32
CA ALA A 301 -7.87 4.96 13.80
C ALA A 301 -9.01 5.97 13.71
N ARG A 302 -9.16 6.79 14.75
CA ARG A 302 -10.19 7.83 14.80
C ARG A 302 -9.99 8.86 13.69
N GLU A 303 -8.74 9.21 13.42
CA GLU A 303 -8.34 10.16 12.39
C GLU A 303 -8.64 9.66 10.97
N ALA A 304 -8.84 8.36 10.79
CA ALA A 304 -9.21 7.75 9.53
C ALA A 304 -10.73 7.73 9.28
N GLU A 305 -11.55 8.22 10.22
CA GLU A 305 -13.02 8.22 10.06
C GLU A 305 -13.47 8.98 8.81
N LEU A 306 -12.93 10.17 8.56
CA LEU A 306 -13.27 10.96 7.37
C LEU A 306 -12.93 10.23 6.07
N LEU A 307 -11.87 9.41 6.06
CA LEU A 307 -11.53 8.58 4.91
C LEU A 307 -12.55 7.45 4.75
N ARG A 308 -12.91 6.76 5.83
CA ARG A 308 -13.90 5.66 5.80
C ARG A 308 -15.27 6.15 5.33
N THR A 309 -15.74 7.29 5.85
CA THR A 309 -16.99 7.92 5.41
C THR A 309 -16.94 8.23 3.92
N PHE A 310 -15.87 8.90 3.46
CA PHE A 310 -15.68 9.18 2.04
C PHE A 310 -15.70 7.91 1.19
N MET A 311 -15.03 6.84 1.63
CA MET A 311 -14.99 5.57 0.88
C MET A 311 -16.37 4.93 0.75
N LYS A 312 -17.18 4.93 1.83
CA LYS A 312 -18.55 4.39 1.80
C LYS A 312 -19.43 5.18 0.83
N GLU A 313 -19.32 6.51 0.84
CA GLU A 313 -20.02 7.37 -0.12
C GLU A 313 -19.52 7.17 -1.55
N TYR A 314 -18.21 6.99 -1.73
CA TYR A 314 -17.59 6.96 -3.03
C TYR A 314 -17.70 5.61 -3.74
N PHE A 315 -17.55 4.49 -3.02
CA PHE A 315 -17.56 3.13 -3.57
C PHE A 315 -18.76 2.28 -3.14
N GLY A 316 -19.52 2.72 -2.14
CA GLY A 316 -20.57 1.94 -1.50
C GLY A 316 -20.09 1.21 -0.24
N GLU A 317 -21.01 1.06 0.72
CA GLU A 317 -20.74 0.42 2.01
C GLU A 317 -20.39 -1.07 1.86
N GLU A 318 -21.12 -1.81 1.02
CA GLU A 318 -20.85 -3.24 0.80
C GLU A 318 -19.45 -3.52 0.25
N TRP A 319 -18.97 -2.67 -0.68
CA TRP A 319 -17.62 -2.79 -1.19
C TRP A 319 -16.56 -2.51 -0.11
N CYS A 320 -16.78 -1.49 0.72
CA CYS A 320 -15.87 -1.17 1.83
C CYS A 320 -15.81 -2.30 2.86
N LYS A 321 -16.96 -2.87 3.20
CA LYS A 321 -17.07 -4.03 4.10
C LYS A 321 -16.36 -5.25 3.54
N LYS A 322 -16.55 -5.56 2.25
CA LYS A 322 -15.89 -6.68 1.57
C LYS A 322 -14.37 -6.52 1.49
N THR A 323 -13.90 -5.31 1.17
CA THR A 323 -12.49 -5.07 0.83
C THR A 323 -11.65 -4.72 2.06
N TYR A 324 -12.14 -3.79 2.89
CA TYR A 324 -11.43 -3.29 4.06
C TYR A 324 -11.99 -3.82 5.39
N GLY A 325 -13.23 -4.29 5.43
CA GLY A 325 -13.84 -4.84 6.65
C GLY A 325 -14.56 -3.80 7.53
N PHE A 326 -14.93 -2.62 7.01
CA PHE A 326 -15.66 -1.59 7.75
C PHE A 326 -16.82 -0.97 6.98
#